data_AF-A0A314XWA4-F1
#
_entry.id   AF-A0A314XWA4-F1
#
_cell.length_a   1.000
_cell.length_b   1.000
_cell.length_c   1.000
_cell.angle_alpha   90.00
_cell.angle_beta   90.00
_cell.angle_gamma   90.00
#
_symmetry.space_group_name_H-M   'P 1'
#
loop_
_entity.id
_entity.type
_entity.pdbx_description
1 polymer ?
#
loop_
_entity_poly.entity_id
_entity_poly.type
_entity_poly.pdbx_seq_one_letter_code
_entity_poly.pdbx_strand_id
1 'polypeptide(L)'
;MIGDIEDAVSSTMKKNSWKHSSKQNSEEMRLVAIKTLKLIEDILTSVTKTHPQWAHLVSAVDHRVDRALAILRPHAIADHRALLTSLGWPPPLAILTSSTPDTGRSTEVLNPLFTMQGDLKDQYCENFFALCSLQELQRRRKSRQLEGYNRELALHQPLWVIEELVNPISLASQRHFTKWVDKPEFIFALVYKITRDYVDSMDELLQPLVDEAMLTGYSCREEWISAMDDGNFSKVSSLSVFCDRPDWLDLWAEIELSDILEKLKPDTSDERNWTMKVQGAVLLSATEDYKAPAVCSAYLRCLSSVVDRCRSLPSISMRSRFLRLAAVPIIQKFLDCLLIRCQEAEGLTALTDDDALVKVANSINAARYFESVLKEWCEDVFFLEIWSGQSDQLGISVGDQNGNVEPVEGLESGIFYEEIVKLEEFRIEWAEKLSVVILRGFDAQCRDYMKNRRQWREKSEDGWTVSKFLVGALDYLQGKMSVVENGLNGIDFVGVWRSLAAGIDRTFFNGILMSNVKFYDGGVERFGSDLEVLFGAFGAWCLRPEGFFPRVSEGLKLLKMEEEKLQNSLAGGEKWMEENGIRHLNVPDVEKIVKSRVFTS
;
A
#
# COMPACT_ATOMS: atom_id res chain seq x y z
N MET A 1 22.60 -55.95 -12.47
CA MET A 1 21.90 -54.65 -12.67
C MET A 1 22.87 -53.48 -12.82
N ILE A 2 23.62 -53.09 -11.78
CA ILE A 2 24.54 -51.94 -11.88
C ILE A 2 25.73 -52.22 -12.82
N GLY A 3 26.31 -53.43 -12.75
CA GLY A 3 27.36 -53.84 -13.69
C GLY A 3 26.86 -53.82 -15.15
N ASP A 4 25.64 -54.30 -15.39
CA ASP A 4 25.02 -54.30 -16.73
C ASP A 4 24.79 -52.86 -17.26
N ILE A 5 24.49 -51.89 -16.39
CA ILE A 5 24.42 -50.46 -16.76
C ILE A 5 25.80 -49.90 -17.07
N GLU A 6 26.80 -50.18 -16.23
CA GLU A 6 28.17 -49.70 -16.46
C GLU A 6 28.72 -50.25 -17.78
N ASP A 7 28.38 -51.49 -18.14
CA ASP A 7 28.73 -52.12 -19.41
C ASP A 7 27.92 -51.55 -20.61
N ALA A 8 26.62 -51.29 -20.45
CA ALA A 8 25.78 -50.66 -21.48
C ALA A 8 26.21 -49.21 -21.76
N VAL A 9 26.55 -48.45 -20.72
CA VAL A 9 27.05 -47.07 -20.85
C VAL A 9 28.46 -47.07 -21.48
N SER A 10 29.33 -47.98 -21.07
CA SER A 10 30.69 -48.09 -21.62
C SER A 10 30.72 -48.55 -23.08
N SER A 11 29.79 -49.41 -23.50
CA SER A 11 29.66 -49.86 -24.90
C SER A 11 29.10 -48.77 -25.81
N THR A 12 28.20 -47.92 -25.28
CA THR A 12 27.72 -46.70 -25.96
C THR A 12 28.89 -45.74 -26.28
N MET A 13 29.91 -45.64 -25.40
CA MET A 13 31.09 -44.81 -25.63
C MET A 13 32.09 -45.41 -26.65
N LYS A 14 32.31 -46.74 -26.65
CA LYS A 14 33.39 -47.38 -27.42
C LYS A 14 33.16 -47.42 -28.94
N LYS A 15 31.90 -47.35 -29.41
CA LYS A 15 31.57 -47.50 -30.84
C LYS A 15 31.72 -46.24 -31.70
N ASN A 16 31.93 -45.06 -31.10
CA ASN A 16 32.20 -43.83 -31.86
C ASN A 16 33.58 -43.81 -32.54
N SER A 17 34.44 -44.80 -32.26
CA SER A 17 35.78 -44.88 -32.87
C SER A 17 35.85 -45.73 -34.14
N TRP A 18 34.87 -46.60 -34.43
CA TRP A 18 34.86 -47.49 -35.61
C TRP A 18 33.64 -47.29 -36.50
N LYS A 19 33.89 -46.89 -37.75
CA LYS A 19 32.88 -46.63 -38.78
C LYS A 19 32.10 -47.90 -39.15
N HIS A 20 30.79 -47.73 -39.33
CA HIS A 20 29.84 -48.59 -40.07
C HIS A 20 29.21 -49.84 -39.41
N SER A 21 29.14 -49.96 -38.07
CA SER A 21 28.20 -50.92 -37.45
C SER A 21 27.07 -50.21 -36.68
N SER A 22 25.95 -50.02 -37.39
CA SER A 22 24.56 -49.75 -36.95
C SER A 22 24.34 -48.71 -35.82
N LYS A 23 23.89 -47.51 -36.21
CA LYS A 23 23.34 -46.45 -35.35
C LYS A 23 22.20 -46.97 -34.45
N GLN A 24 21.38 -47.86 -35.01
CA GLN A 24 20.26 -48.56 -34.37
C GLN A 24 20.69 -49.37 -33.13
N ASN A 25 21.88 -49.96 -33.14
CA ASN A 25 22.41 -50.74 -32.01
C ASN A 25 22.83 -49.83 -30.83
N SER A 26 23.19 -48.57 -31.09
CA SER A 26 23.51 -47.59 -30.04
C SER A 26 22.26 -47.00 -29.39
N GLU A 27 21.20 -46.82 -30.18
CA GLU A 27 19.90 -46.31 -29.72
C GLU A 27 19.19 -47.37 -28.85
N GLU A 28 19.21 -48.63 -29.28
CA GLU A 28 18.66 -49.76 -28.51
C GLU A 28 19.38 -49.94 -27.16
N MET A 29 20.72 -49.83 -27.13
CA MET A 29 21.49 -49.87 -25.88
C MET A 29 21.14 -48.71 -24.93
N ARG A 30 20.89 -47.50 -25.45
CA ARG A 30 20.48 -46.34 -24.64
C ARG A 30 19.12 -46.58 -24.00
N LEU A 31 18.15 -47.09 -24.76
CA LEU A 31 16.82 -47.41 -24.24
C LEU A 31 16.88 -48.48 -23.14
N VAL A 32 17.71 -49.51 -23.32
CA VAL A 32 17.95 -50.53 -22.29
C VAL A 32 18.57 -49.91 -21.05
N ALA A 33 19.57 -49.03 -21.20
CA ALA A 33 20.19 -48.33 -20.07
C ALA A 33 19.18 -47.46 -19.29
N ILE A 34 18.36 -46.66 -19.97
CA ILE A 34 17.32 -45.83 -19.36
C ILE A 34 16.28 -46.69 -18.63
N LYS A 35 15.80 -47.78 -19.24
CA LYS A 35 14.86 -48.72 -18.60
C LYS A 35 15.44 -49.32 -17.33
N THR A 36 16.72 -49.70 -17.36
CA THR A 36 17.39 -50.31 -16.22
C THR A 36 17.59 -49.29 -15.09
N LEU A 37 17.91 -48.04 -15.42
CA LEU A 37 18.01 -46.96 -14.44
C LEU A 37 16.67 -46.64 -13.78
N LYS A 38 15.56 -46.64 -14.54
CA LYS A 38 14.21 -46.49 -13.97
C LYS A 38 13.88 -47.60 -12.99
N LEU A 39 14.18 -48.86 -13.33
CA LEU A 39 13.98 -50.00 -12.44
C LEU A 39 14.85 -49.91 -11.17
N ILE A 40 16.10 -49.44 -11.29
CA ILE A 40 16.93 -49.18 -10.10
C ILE A 40 16.28 -48.13 -9.22
N GLU A 41 15.76 -47.03 -9.77
CA GLU A 41 15.11 -46.00 -8.99
C GLU A 41 13.83 -46.50 -8.29
N ASP A 42 13.05 -47.38 -8.93
CA ASP A 42 11.89 -48.04 -8.31
C ASP A 42 12.32 -48.89 -7.11
N ILE A 43 13.40 -49.67 -7.26
CA ILE A 43 13.97 -50.48 -6.18
C ILE A 43 14.51 -49.59 -5.05
N LEU A 44 15.27 -48.54 -5.37
CA LEU A 44 15.80 -47.61 -4.36
C LEU A 44 14.68 -46.93 -3.60
N THR A 45 13.61 -46.49 -4.27
CA THR A 45 12.44 -45.89 -3.64
C THR A 45 11.78 -46.87 -2.65
N SER A 46 11.65 -48.15 -3.01
CA SER A 46 11.12 -49.17 -2.10
C SER A 46 12.06 -49.40 -0.91
N VAL A 47 13.37 -49.54 -1.14
CA VAL A 47 14.37 -49.81 -0.10
C VAL A 47 14.48 -48.65 0.89
N THR A 48 14.46 -47.40 0.41
CA THR A 48 14.48 -46.21 1.28
C THR A 48 13.28 -46.18 2.23
N LYS A 49 12.10 -46.64 1.78
CA LYS A 49 10.88 -46.70 2.61
C LYS A 49 10.86 -47.88 3.58
N THR A 50 11.29 -49.07 3.14
CA THR A 50 11.20 -50.29 3.96
C THR A 50 12.40 -50.48 4.90
N HIS A 51 13.58 -49.95 4.53
CA HIS A 51 14.84 -50.16 5.24
C HIS A 51 15.67 -48.86 5.34
N PRO A 52 15.24 -47.86 6.13
CA PRO A 52 15.92 -46.57 6.25
C PRO A 52 17.37 -46.68 6.76
N GLN A 53 17.70 -47.74 7.52
CA GLN A 53 19.05 -48.04 8.01
C GLN A 53 20.07 -48.38 6.91
N TRP A 54 19.64 -48.64 5.67
CA TRP A 54 20.52 -48.95 4.53
C TRP A 54 20.97 -47.71 3.74
N ALA A 55 20.95 -46.53 4.37
CA ALA A 55 21.28 -45.25 3.74
C ALA A 55 22.65 -45.25 3.01
N HIS A 56 23.68 -45.90 3.57
CA HIS A 56 25.00 -45.99 2.92
C HIS A 56 24.99 -46.83 1.63
N LEU A 57 24.17 -47.89 1.58
CA LEU A 57 24.01 -48.69 0.37
C LEU A 57 23.25 -47.90 -0.70
N VAL A 58 22.16 -47.23 -0.31
CA VAL A 58 21.39 -46.34 -1.21
C VAL A 58 22.30 -45.26 -1.79
N SER A 59 23.11 -44.60 -0.96
CA SER A 59 24.09 -43.58 -1.38
C SER A 59 25.16 -44.14 -2.33
N ALA A 60 25.67 -45.34 -2.09
CA ALA A 60 26.65 -45.97 -2.97
C ALA A 60 26.08 -46.32 -4.36
N VAL A 61 24.81 -46.75 -4.42
CA VAL A 61 24.11 -46.97 -5.70
C VAL A 61 23.83 -45.65 -6.40
N ASP A 62 23.36 -44.64 -5.65
CA ASP A 62 23.13 -43.29 -6.14
C ASP A 62 24.38 -42.72 -6.84
N HIS A 63 25.57 -42.83 -6.23
CA HIS A 63 26.82 -42.39 -6.86
C HIS A 63 27.12 -43.07 -8.22
N ARG A 64 26.71 -44.33 -8.40
CA ARG A 64 26.92 -45.03 -9.68
C ARG A 64 25.87 -44.64 -10.71
N VAL A 65 24.63 -44.42 -10.28
CA VAL A 65 23.57 -43.82 -11.11
C VAL A 65 23.98 -42.42 -11.57
N ASP A 66 24.60 -41.60 -10.71
CA ASP A 66 25.15 -40.28 -11.09
C ASP A 66 26.19 -40.39 -12.19
N ARG A 67 27.12 -41.34 -12.07
CA ARG A 67 28.14 -41.58 -13.11
C ARG A 67 27.52 -42.00 -14.44
N ALA A 68 26.48 -42.84 -14.42
CA ALA A 68 25.75 -43.24 -15.62
C ALA A 68 25.00 -42.05 -16.25
N LEU A 69 24.29 -41.24 -15.45
CA LEU A 69 23.56 -40.06 -15.91
C LEU A 69 24.49 -38.97 -16.45
N ALA A 70 25.67 -38.77 -15.82
CA ALA A 70 26.68 -37.84 -16.28
C ALA A 70 27.22 -38.16 -17.69
N ILE A 71 27.05 -39.40 -18.14
CA ILE A 71 27.36 -39.82 -19.50
C ILE A 71 26.11 -39.78 -20.37
N LEU A 72 25.01 -40.42 -19.97
CA LEU A 72 23.82 -40.57 -20.82
C LEU A 72 23.15 -39.22 -21.14
N ARG A 73 23.07 -38.29 -20.19
CA ARG A 73 22.39 -37.00 -20.39
C ARG A 73 23.08 -36.12 -21.45
N PRO A 74 24.39 -35.83 -21.38
CA PRO A 74 25.05 -35.07 -22.44
C PRO A 74 24.95 -35.70 -23.83
N HIS A 75 24.99 -37.03 -23.92
CA HIS A 75 24.86 -37.74 -25.19
C HIS A 75 23.44 -37.63 -25.77
N ALA A 76 22.40 -37.81 -24.94
CA ALA A 76 21.01 -37.64 -25.37
C ALA A 76 20.73 -36.20 -25.85
N ILE A 77 21.27 -35.20 -25.15
CA ILE A 77 21.17 -33.79 -25.55
C ILE A 77 21.88 -33.55 -26.89
N ALA A 78 23.10 -34.08 -27.06
CA ALA A 78 23.86 -33.90 -28.29
C ALA A 78 23.16 -34.50 -29.52
N ASP A 79 22.56 -35.68 -29.37
CA ASP A 79 21.82 -36.33 -30.45
C ASP A 79 20.53 -35.57 -30.81
N HIS A 80 19.79 -35.11 -29.80
CA HIS A 80 18.60 -34.30 -30.01
C HIS A 80 18.94 -32.98 -30.71
N ARG A 81 20.02 -32.29 -30.29
CA ARG A 81 20.54 -31.08 -30.97
C ARG A 81 20.93 -31.34 -32.42
N ALA A 82 21.62 -32.45 -32.69
CA ALA A 82 22.03 -32.82 -34.03
C ALA A 82 20.81 -33.02 -34.96
N LEU A 83 19.75 -33.62 -34.42
CA LEU A 83 18.49 -33.81 -35.14
C LEU A 83 17.73 -32.49 -35.36
N LEU A 84 17.65 -31.63 -34.34
CA LEU A 84 17.10 -30.28 -34.50
C LEU A 84 17.85 -29.50 -35.59
N THR A 85 19.18 -29.62 -35.63
CA THR A 85 20.01 -29.00 -36.66
C THR A 85 19.71 -29.58 -38.05
N SER A 86 19.50 -30.89 -38.18
CA SER A 86 19.14 -31.49 -39.48
C SER A 86 17.73 -31.13 -39.94
N LEU A 87 16.84 -30.77 -39.02
CA LEU A 87 15.52 -30.21 -39.30
C LEU A 87 15.58 -28.72 -39.70
N GLY A 88 16.75 -28.07 -39.61
CA GLY A 88 16.88 -26.63 -39.88
C GLY A 88 16.40 -25.76 -38.72
N TRP A 89 16.37 -26.30 -37.50
CA TRP A 89 16.14 -25.52 -36.28
C TRP A 89 17.47 -24.93 -35.77
N PRO A 90 17.52 -23.65 -35.35
CA PRO A 90 16.43 -22.69 -35.36
C PRO A 90 16.23 -22.07 -36.75
N PRO A 91 14.99 -21.72 -37.14
CA PRO A 91 14.73 -21.01 -38.39
C PRO A 91 15.45 -19.65 -38.45
N PRO A 92 15.82 -19.16 -39.65
CA PRO A 92 16.44 -17.85 -39.80
C PRO A 92 15.55 -16.73 -39.24
N LEU A 93 16.09 -15.94 -38.30
CA LEU A 93 15.39 -14.81 -37.68
C LEU A 93 15.00 -13.71 -38.69
N ALA A 94 15.62 -13.66 -39.88
CA ALA A 94 15.30 -12.71 -40.93
C ALA A 94 13.93 -12.95 -41.59
N ILE A 95 13.42 -14.19 -41.58
CA ILE A 95 12.06 -14.50 -42.05
C ILE A 95 11.02 -13.96 -41.04
N LEU A 96 11.44 -13.77 -39.78
CA LEU A 96 10.63 -13.22 -38.70
C LEU A 96 10.67 -11.68 -38.64
N THR A 97 11.52 -10.98 -39.40
CA THR A 97 11.55 -9.50 -39.37
C THR A 97 10.77 -8.83 -40.50
N SER A 98 10.35 -9.56 -41.54
CA SER A 98 9.58 -9.03 -42.68
C SER A 98 8.10 -9.40 -42.62
N SER A 99 7.34 -8.74 -41.78
CA SER A 99 5.89 -8.67 -41.94
C SER A 99 5.43 -7.26 -41.57
N THR A 100 5.53 -6.35 -42.54
CA THR A 100 4.74 -5.11 -42.55
C THR A 100 3.25 -5.48 -42.58
N PRO A 101 2.35 -4.73 -41.91
CA PRO A 101 0.98 -5.16 -41.64
C PRO A 101 0.03 -5.09 -42.84
N ASP A 102 0.50 -4.70 -44.03
CA ASP A 102 -0.35 -4.51 -45.20
C ASP A 102 -0.01 -5.51 -46.31
N THR A 103 -0.67 -6.67 -46.28
CA THR A 103 -1.32 -7.38 -47.41
C THR A 103 -1.61 -8.83 -47.02
N GLY A 104 -2.88 -9.24 -47.15
CA GLY A 104 -3.42 -10.52 -46.70
C GLY A 104 -2.97 -11.75 -47.49
N ARG A 105 -1.67 -12.07 -47.45
CA ARG A 105 -1.15 -13.43 -47.65
C ARG A 105 -0.06 -13.67 -46.62
N SER A 106 -0.43 -14.33 -45.53
CA SER A 106 0.51 -14.94 -44.60
C SER A 106 1.41 -15.89 -45.38
N THR A 107 2.63 -15.49 -45.69
CA THR A 107 3.72 -16.45 -45.86
C THR A 107 3.88 -17.11 -44.50
N GLU A 108 3.14 -18.22 -44.29
CA GLU A 108 3.28 -19.09 -43.13
C GLU A 108 4.77 -19.37 -42.96
N VAL A 109 5.32 -18.93 -41.83
CA VAL A 109 6.65 -19.37 -41.40
C VAL A 109 6.50 -20.88 -41.27
N LEU A 110 7.06 -21.62 -42.22
CA LEU A 110 7.06 -23.08 -42.17
C LEU A 110 7.86 -23.48 -40.94
N ASN A 111 7.17 -23.73 -39.84
CA ASN A 111 7.82 -24.24 -38.64
C ASN A 111 8.42 -25.61 -39.01
N PRO A 112 9.75 -25.76 -38.95
CA PRO A 112 10.40 -27.00 -39.38
C PRO A 112 9.96 -28.21 -38.56
N LEU A 113 9.46 -28.00 -37.33
CA LEU A 113 8.94 -29.07 -36.51
C LEU A 113 7.68 -29.74 -37.12
N PHE A 114 6.85 -28.99 -37.86
CA PHE A 114 5.71 -29.57 -38.58
C PHE A 114 6.08 -30.25 -39.90
N THR A 115 7.31 -30.07 -40.38
CA THR A 115 7.79 -30.69 -41.63
C THR A 115 8.32 -32.11 -41.44
N MET A 116 8.35 -32.60 -40.19
CA MET A 116 8.81 -33.96 -39.85
C MET A 116 7.86 -35.03 -40.41
N GLN A 117 8.39 -35.93 -41.24
CA GLN A 117 7.63 -37.07 -41.82
C GLN A 117 8.46 -38.36 -41.82
N GLY A 118 7.77 -39.51 -41.77
CA GLY A 118 8.37 -40.85 -41.84
C GLY A 118 9.45 -41.08 -40.77
N ASP A 119 10.52 -41.78 -41.16
CA ASP A 119 11.64 -42.19 -40.29
C ASP A 119 12.26 -41.03 -39.48
N LEU A 120 12.20 -39.79 -39.99
CA LEU A 120 12.74 -38.62 -39.30
C LEU A 120 11.87 -38.19 -38.10
N LYS A 121 10.55 -38.33 -38.23
CA LYS A 121 9.60 -38.08 -37.14
C LYS A 121 9.78 -39.12 -36.04
N ASP A 122 9.93 -40.40 -36.43
CA ASP A 122 10.15 -41.49 -35.47
C ASP A 122 11.46 -41.28 -34.70
N GLN A 123 12.56 -40.93 -35.38
CA GLN A 123 13.83 -40.58 -34.74
C GLN A 123 13.71 -39.36 -33.79
N TYR A 124 12.88 -38.38 -34.13
CA TYR A 124 12.63 -37.23 -33.27
C TYR A 124 11.89 -37.63 -32.00
N CYS A 125 10.78 -38.36 -32.14
CA CYS A 125 10.00 -38.86 -31.02
C CYS A 125 10.87 -39.74 -30.10
N GLU A 126 11.69 -40.64 -30.64
CA GLU A 126 12.58 -41.49 -29.84
C GLU A 126 13.60 -40.68 -29.01
N ASN A 127 14.27 -39.70 -29.62
CA ASN A 127 15.21 -38.84 -28.91
C ASN A 127 14.50 -37.94 -27.89
N PHE A 128 13.32 -37.43 -28.23
CA PHE A 128 12.46 -36.65 -27.34
C PHE A 128 12.08 -37.48 -26.09
N PHE A 129 11.56 -38.70 -26.28
CA PHE A 129 11.20 -39.60 -25.18
C PHE A 129 12.39 -40.01 -24.34
N ALA A 130 13.58 -40.17 -24.93
CA ALA A 130 14.80 -40.45 -24.19
C ALA A 130 15.16 -39.29 -23.25
N LEU A 131 15.09 -38.04 -23.72
CA LEU A 131 15.31 -36.84 -22.90
C LEU A 131 14.27 -36.70 -21.80
N CYS A 132 12.99 -36.80 -22.12
CA CYS A 132 11.91 -36.73 -21.14
C CYS A 132 12.03 -37.84 -20.08
N SER A 133 12.40 -39.06 -20.50
CA SER A 133 12.62 -40.19 -19.59
C SER A 133 13.79 -39.97 -18.62
N LEU A 134 14.87 -39.34 -19.09
CA LEU A 134 16.01 -38.99 -18.25
C LEU A 134 15.66 -37.83 -17.28
N GLN A 135 14.89 -36.84 -17.74
CA GLN A 135 14.41 -35.74 -16.91
C GLN A 135 13.48 -36.25 -15.80
N GLU A 136 12.53 -37.12 -16.14
CA GLU A 136 11.62 -37.72 -15.16
C GLU A 136 12.37 -38.54 -14.10
N LEU A 137 13.35 -39.35 -14.53
CA LEU A 137 14.21 -40.10 -13.63
C LEU A 137 14.95 -39.17 -12.66
N GLN A 138 15.50 -38.05 -13.16
CA GLN A 138 16.19 -37.06 -12.33
C GLN A 138 15.24 -36.38 -11.34
N ARG A 139 14.00 -36.06 -11.76
CA ARG A 139 12.97 -35.46 -10.91
C ARG A 139 12.57 -36.40 -9.76
N ARG A 140 12.25 -37.65 -10.08
CA ARG A 140 11.89 -38.69 -9.09
C ARG A 140 13.00 -38.88 -8.07
N ARG A 141 14.25 -38.94 -8.54
CA ARG A 141 15.42 -39.11 -7.69
C ARG A 141 15.64 -37.93 -6.74
N LYS A 142 15.53 -36.69 -7.23
CA LYS A 142 15.59 -35.50 -6.36
C LYS A 142 14.47 -35.50 -5.32
N SER A 143 13.25 -35.88 -5.72
CA SER A 143 12.13 -36.01 -4.79
C SER A 143 12.39 -37.03 -3.68
N ARG A 144 13.03 -38.17 -3.99
CA ARG A 144 13.43 -39.17 -3.00
C ARG A 144 14.54 -38.66 -2.08
N GLN A 145 15.55 -38.00 -2.65
CA GLN A 145 16.70 -37.49 -1.89
C GLN A 145 16.34 -36.33 -0.94
N LEU A 146 15.31 -35.55 -1.27
CA LEU A 146 14.84 -34.39 -0.50
C LEU A 146 13.65 -34.72 0.41
N GLU A 147 13.33 -35.99 0.61
CA GLU A 147 12.23 -36.43 1.46
C GLU A 147 12.47 -35.99 2.93
N GLY A 148 11.70 -34.98 3.40
CA GLY A 148 11.80 -34.41 4.76
C GLY A 148 12.17 -32.92 4.84
N TYR A 149 12.53 -32.28 3.73
CA TYR A 149 12.82 -30.83 3.63
C TYR A 149 11.71 -30.09 2.86
N ASN A 150 11.50 -28.78 3.12
CA ASN A 150 10.45 -27.95 2.48
C ASN A 150 10.48 -28.08 0.95
N ARG A 151 9.34 -28.44 0.34
CA ARG A 151 9.25 -29.09 -0.98
C ARG A 151 8.97 -28.19 -2.19
N GLU A 152 8.50 -26.97 -2.03
CA GLU A 152 7.77 -26.31 -3.14
C GLU A 152 8.63 -25.58 -4.18
N LEU A 153 9.75 -24.96 -3.80
CA LEU A 153 10.58 -24.17 -4.73
C LEU A 153 11.83 -24.89 -5.27
N ALA A 154 12.25 -26.00 -4.66
CA ALA A 154 13.51 -26.67 -4.99
C ALA A 154 13.40 -27.77 -6.07
N LEU A 155 12.18 -28.13 -6.49
CA LEU A 155 11.94 -29.31 -7.33
C LEU A 155 11.65 -29.01 -8.81
N HIS A 156 11.13 -27.82 -9.13
CA HIS A 156 10.82 -27.45 -10.51
C HIS A 156 12.12 -27.19 -11.30
N GLN A 157 12.23 -27.80 -12.48
CA GLN A 157 13.36 -27.67 -13.40
C GLN A 157 12.81 -27.40 -14.79
N PRO A 158 13.38 -26.46 -15.56
CA PRO A 158 12.90 -26.21 -16.92
C PRO A 158 12.86 -27.50 -17.75
N LEU A 159 11.87 -27.63 -18.62
CA LEU A 159 11.81 -28.74 -19.57
C LEU A 159 13.05 -28.74 -20.47
N TRP A 160 13.86 -29.80 -20.40
CA TRP A 160 15.11 -29.88 -21.19
C TRP A 160 14.82 -29.82 -22.68
N VAL A 161 13.74 -30.47 -23.13
CA VAL A 161 13.31 -30.42 -24.52
C VAL A 161 12.95 -29.01 -24.99
N ILE A 162 12.40 -28.16 -24.11
CA ILE A 162 12.13 -26.75 -24.41
C ILE A 162 13.42 -25.94 -24.37
N GLU A 163 14.30 -26.14 -23.38
CA GLU A 163 15.63 -25.50 -23.33
C GLU A 163 16.41 -25.73 -24.63
N GLU A 164 16.38 -26.96 -25.16
CA GLU A 164 17.08 -27.31 -26.39
C GLU A 164 16.50 -26.65 -27.65
N LEU A 165 15.23 -26.23 -27.62
CA LEU A 165 14.62 -25.43 -28.68
C LEU A 165 14.95 -23.93 -28.54
N VAL A 166 14.98 -23.40 -27.31
CA VAL A 166 15.23 -21.98 -27.04
C VAL A 166 16.70 -21.60 -27.19
N ASN A 167 17.63 -22.45 -26.74
CA ASN A 167 19.06 -22.13 -26.72
C ASN A 167 19.63 -21.70 -28.10
N PRO A 168 19.33 -22.40 -29.21
CA PRO A 168 19.80 -21.97 -30.52
C PRO A 168 19.20 -20.64 -30.99
N ILE A 169 17.92 -20.39 -30.65
CA ILE A 169 17.22 -19.13 -30.99
C ILE A 169 17.87 -17.96 -30.25
N SER A 170 18.21 -18.15 -28.97
CA SER A 170 18.98 -17.17 -28.18
C SER A 170 20.30 -16.84 -28.81
N LEU A 171 21.09 -17.86 -29.14
CA LEU A 171 22.40 -17.66 -29.75
C LEU A 171 22.29 -16.89 -31.08
N ALA A 172 21.28 -17.19 -31.90
CA ALA A 172 21.02 -16.47 -33.15
C ALA A 172 20.62 -14.99 -32.89
N SER A 173 19.88 -14.73 -31.82
CA SER A 173 19.36 -13.40 -31.48
C SER A 173 20.39 -12.47 -30.84
N GLN A 174 21.42 -13.02 -30.17
CA GLN A 174 22.46 -12.24 -29.49
C GLN A 174 23.09 -11.14 -30.37
N ARG A 175 23.37 -11.45 -31.65
CA ARG A 175 23.94 -10.48 -32.60
C ARG A 175 23.03 -9.28 -32.88
N HIS A 176 21.72 -9.49 -32.84
CA HIS A 176 20.73 -8.44 -33.00
C HIS A 176 20.65 -7.59 -31.73
N PHE A 177 20.67 -8.23 -30.56
CA PHE A 177 20.60 -7.55 -29.27
C PHE A 177 21.78 -6.63 -29.02
N THR A 178 23.00 -7.04 -29.37
CA THR A 178 24.17 -6.16 -29.28
C THR A 178 24.05 -4.91 -30.15
N LYS A 179 23.25 -4.94 -31.23
CA LYS A 179 22.99 -3.76 -32.09
C LYS A 179 21.81 -2.92 -31.60
N TRP A 180 20.93 -3.48 -30.79
CA TRP A 180 19.69 -2.85 -30.31
C TRP A 180 19.77 -2.49 -28.82
N VAL A 181 20.97 -2.36 -28.27
CA VAL A 181 21.18 -1.98 -26.85
C VAL A 181 20.45 -0.67 -26.52
N ASP A 182 20.48 0.30 -27.44
CA ASP A 182 19.78 1.59 -27.29
C ASP A 182 18.32 1.57 -27.79
N LYS A 183 17.80 0.41 -28.20
CA LYS A 183 16.46 0.21 -28.77
C LYS A 183 15.81 -1.05 -28.20
N PRO A 184 15.56 -1.10 -26.87
CA PRO A 184 15.01 -2.28 -26.21
C PRO A 184 13.64 -2.69 -26.77
N GLU A 185 12.87 -1.77 -27.35
CA GLU A 185 11.60 -2.06 -28.03
C GLU A 185 11.76 -3.08 -29.17
N PHE A 186 12.90 -3.11 -29.87
CA PHE A 186 13.17 -4.10 -30.91
C PHE A 186 13.53 -5.48 -30.34
N ILE A 187 14.18 -5.51 -29.18
CA ILE A 187 14.45 -6.74 -28.44
C ILE A 187 13.11 -7.36 -28.01
N PHE A 188 12.24 -6.57 -27.36
CA PHE A 188 10.93 -7.04 -26.92
C PHE A 188 10.04 -7.48 -28.08
N ALA A 189 10.01 -6.72 -29.18
CA ALA A 189 9.22 -7.08 -30.36
C ALA A 189 9.69 -8.41 -30.97
N LEU A 190 11.00 -8.66 -31.05
CA LEU A 190 11.54 -9.91 -31.57
C LEU A 190 11.19 -11.09 -30.65
N VAL A 191 11.39 -10.95 -29.34
CA VAL A 191 11.06 -12.01 -28.37
C VAL A 191 9.56 -12.32 -28.41
N TYR A 192 8.71 -11.29 -28.33
CA TYR A 192 7.25 -11.46 -28.41
C TYR A 192 6.82 -12.19 -29.69
N LYS A 193 7.38 -11.78 -30.83
CA LYS A 193 7.07 -12.41 -32.11
C LYS A 193 7.48 -13.87 -32.15
N ILE A 194 8.70 -14.20 -31.73
CA ILE A 194 9.17 -15.59 -31.66
C ILE A 194 8.27 -16.40 -30.72
N THR A 195 8.00 -15.90 -29.51
CA THR A 195 7.17 -16.60 -28.53
C THR A 195 5.80 -16.92 -29.12
N ARG A 196 5.14 -15.92 -29.74
CA ARG A 196 3.83 -16.07 -30.37
C ARG A 196 3.85 -17.01 -31.58
N ASP A 197 4.81 -16.86 -32.48
CA ASP A 197 4.81 -17.59 -33.76
C ASP A 197 5.05 -19.10 -33.59
N TYR A 198 5.61 -19.55 -32.46
CA TYR A 198 5.86 -20.97 -32.17
C TYR A 198 5.04 -21.55 -31.00
N VAL A 199 4.24 -20.75 -30.29
CA VAL A 199 3.49 -21.23 -29.11
C VAL A 199 2.53 -22.37 -29.47
N ASP A 200 1.81 -22.25 -30.60
CA ASP A 200 0.87 -23.28 -31.05
C ASP A 200 1.57 -24.61 -31.35
N SER A 201 2.86 -24.54 -31.72
CA SER A 201 3.68 -25.74 -31.94
C SER A 201 4.02 -26.46 -30.64
N MET A 202 4.13 -25.71 -29.55
CA MET A 202 4.34 -26.28 -28.21
C MET A 202 3.09 -27.05 -27.76
N ASP A 203 1.90 -26.50 -28.02
CA ASP A 203 0.64 -27.17 -27.66
C ASP A 203 0.29 -28.34 -28.58
N GLU A 204 0.42 -28.18 -29.90
CA GLU A 204 -0.08 -29.17 -30.86
C GLU A 204 0.89 -30.32 -31.08
N LEU A 205 2.20 -30.07 -30.98
CA LEU A 205 3.22 -31.07 -31.28
C LEU A 205 3.91 -31.61 -30.03
N LEU A 206 4.36 -30.73 -29.12
CA LEU A 206 5.20 -31.15 -28.00
C LEU A 206 4.40 -31.58 -26.78
N GLN A 207 3.30 -30.92 -26.45
CA GLN A 207 2.47 -31.29 -25.30
C GLN A 207 2.01 -32.76 -25.37
N PRO A 208 1.52 -33.30 -26.51
CA PRO A 208 1.15 -34.71 -26.60
C PRO A 208 2.32 -35.67 -26.33
N LEU A 209 3.54 -35.30 -26.76
CA LEU A 209 4.74 -36.10 -26.52
C LEU A 209 5.19 -36.03 -25.05
N VAL A 210 5.03 -34.88 -24.39
CA VAL A 210 5.31 -34.74 -22.95
C VAL A 210 4.31 -35.53 -22.11
N ASP A 211 3.03 -35.50 -22.51
CA ASP A 211 1.96 -36.26 -21.87
C ASP A 211 2.20 -37.77 -22.04
N GLU A 212 2.57 -38.22 -23.24
CA GLU A 212 2.96 -39.62 -23.50
C GLU A 212 4.21 -40.03 -22.71
N ALA A 213 5.15 -39.10 -22.51
CA ALA A 213 6.33 -39.32 -21.68
C ALA A 213 6.03 -39.33 -20.16
N MET A 214 4.80 -39.04 -19.75
CA MET A 214 4.32 -39.02 -18.36
C MET A 214 5.04 -38.00 -17.45
N LEU A 215 5.47 -36.87 -18.02
CA LEU A 215 6.05 -35.74 -17.28
C LEU A 215 4.94 -34.87 -16.66
N THR A 216 4.25 -35.39 -15.65
CA THR A 216 3.11 -34.70 -15.01
C THR A 216 3.50 -33.37 -14.39
N GLY A 217 2.67 -32.34 -14.61
CA GLY A 217 2.83 -31.00 -14.02
C GLY A 217 3.61 -30.01 -14.89
N TYR A 218 3.94 -30.38 -16.14
CA TYR A 218 4.54 -29.48 -17.12
C TYR A 218 3.54 -29.10 -18.22
N SER A 219 3.52 -27.81 -18.54
CA SER A 219 2.84 -27.26 -19.71
C SER A 219 3.89 -26.76 -20.69
N CYS A 220 3.97 -27.34 -21.88
CA CYS A 220 4.92 -26.92 -22.92
C CYS A 220 4.74 -25.44 -23.28
N ARG A 221 3.52 -24.91 -23.23
CA ARG A 221 3.22 -23.50 -23.43
C ARG A 221 3.82 -22.62 -22.34
N GLU A 222 3.57 -22.96 -21.07
CA GLU A 222 4.10 -22.19 -19.94
C GLU A 222 5.63 -22.26 -19.90
N GLU A 223 6.20 -23.44 -20.14
CA GLU A 223 7.64 -23.66 -20.21
C GLU A 223 8.27 -22.93 -21.38
N TRP A 224 7.59 -22.83 -22.53
CA TRP A 224 8.08 -22.07 -23.68
C TRP A 224 8.08 -20.56 -23.41
N ILE A 225 6.97 -20.04 -22.86
CA ILE A 225 6.86 -18.63 -22.48
C ILE A 225 7.91 -18.32 -21.40
N SER A 226 7.99 -19.18 -20.39
CA SER A 226 8.96 -19.07 -19.31
C SER A 226 10.38 -19.15 -19.85
N ALA A 227 10.74 -20.08 -20.73
CA ALA A 227 12.12 -20.18 -21.25
C ALA A 227 12.50 -19.03 -22.21
N MET A 228 11.53 -18.47 -22.93
CA MET A 228 11.73 -17.25 -23.71
C MET A 228 11.92 -16.01 -22.83
N ASP A 229 11.47 -16.06 -21.59
CA ASP A 229 11.80 -15.09 -20.55
C ASP A 229 13.15 -15.49 -19.88
N ASP A 230 13.24 -16.69 -19.29
CA ASP A 230 13.99 -16.98 -18.08
C ASP A 230 15.36 -17.68 -18.21
N GLY A 231 16.19 -17.32 -19.18
CA GLY A 231 17.58 -17.79 -19.09
C GLY A 231 18.55 -17.44 -20.19
N ASN A 232 18.03 -17.04 -21.34
CA ASN A 232 18.87 -16.77 -22.50
C ASN A 232 18.46 -15.50 -23.27
N PHE A 233 17.38 -14.85 -22.82
CA PHE A 233 16.82 -13.63 -23.40
C PHE A 233 16.65 -12.52 -22.35
N SER A 234 16.13 -12.79 -21.15
CA SER A 234 16.04 -11.82 -20.06
C SER A 234 15.41 -12.49 -18.83
N LYS A 235 16.20 -12.99 -17.87
CA LYS A 235 15.67 -13.60 -16.63
C LYS A 235 14.46 -12.82 -16.10
N VAL A 236 13.34 -13.46 -15.80
CA VAL A 236 12.11 -12.93 -15.14
C VAL A 236 11.71 -11.46 -15.43
N SER A 237 11.08 -11.13 -16.56
CA SER A 237 10.68 -9.75 -16.92
C SER A 237 11.87 -8.78 -17.07
N SER A 238 11.77 -7.77 -17.93
CA SER A 238 12.80 -6.70 -18.01
C SER A 238 13.06 -6.01 -16.66
N LEU A 239 12.15 -6.17 -15.70
CA LEU A 239 12.24 -5.64 -14.34
C LEU A 239 13.02 -6.54 -13.36
N SER A 240 13.39 -7.78 -13.72
CA SER A 240 14.38 -8.57 -12.96
C SER A 240 15.75 -7.92 -12.89
N VAL A 241 16.04 -6.97 -13.78
CA VAL A 241 17.31 -6.24 -13.74
C VAL A 241 17.52 -5.61 -12.37
N PHE A 242 16.42 -5.26 -11.68
CA PHE A 242 16.43 -4.81 -10.29
C PHE A 242 16.72 -5.91 -9.28
N CYS A 243 16.50 -7.20 -9.61
CA CYS A 243 16.92 -8.33 -8.78
C CYS A 243 18.45 -8.47 -8.81
N ASP A 244 19.04 -8.34 -10.01
CA ASP A 244 20.50 -8.41 -10.19
C ASP A 244 21.19 -7.13 -9.68
N ARG A 245 20.52 -5.98 -9.80
CA ARG A 245 21.01 -4.65 -9.41
C ARG A 245 19.96 -3.91 -8.57
N PRO A 246 19.83 -4.22 -7.27
CA PRO A 246 18.87 -3.55 -6.39
C PRO A 246 19.15 -2.05 -6.25
N ASP A 247 20.40 -1.61 -6.45
CA ASP A 247 20.78 -0.19 -6.48
C ASP A 247 20.12 0.60 -7.62
N TRP A 248 19.74 -0.06 -8.71
CA TRP A 248 19.07 0.60 -9.82
C TRP A 248 17.60 0.89 -9.53
N LEU A 249 16.98 0.10 -8.66
CA LEU A 249 15.61 0.37 -8.20
C LEU A 249 15.57 1.67 -7.40
N ASP A 250 16.55 1.86 -6.53
CA ASP A 250 16.69 3.08 -5.72
C ASP A 250 16.94 4.30 -6.62
N LEU A 251 17.88 4.18 -7.57
CA LEU A 251 18.17 5.24 -8.53
C LEU A 251 16.93 5.60 -9.37
N TRP A 252 16.16 4.60 -9.80
CA TRP A 252 14.92 4.86 -10.53
C TRP A 252 13.90 5.60 -9.66
N ALA A 253 13.72 5.18 -8.40
CA ALA A 253 12.83 5.85 -7.46
C ALA A 253 13.25 7.31 -7.20
N GLU A 254 14.55 7.58 -7.08
CA GLU A 254 15.10 8.93 -6.92
C GLU A 254 14.85 9.82 -8.15
N ILE A 255 15.02 9.27 -9.36
CA ILE A 255 14.73 9.96 -10.62
C ILE A 255 13.23 10.28 -10.71
N GLU A 256 12.37 9.30 -10.41
CA GLU A 256 10.92 9.45 -10.43
C GLU A 256 10.46 10.53 -9.44
N LEU A 257 10.97 10.48 -8.20
CA LEU A 257 10.70 11.47 -7.17
C LEU A 257 11.12 12.87 -7.65
N SER A 258 12.35 13.01 -8.16
CA SER A 258 12.88 14.31 -8.60
C SER A 258 12.05 14.91 -9.74
N ASP A 259 11.71 14.11 -10.75
CA ASP A 259 10.87 14.54 -11.89
C ASP A 259 9.47 14.97 -11.44
N ILE A 260 8.85 14.22 -10.52
CA ILE A 260 7.54 14.57 -9.97
C ILE A 260 7.59 15.85 -9.15
N LEU A 261 8.60 16.02 -8.30
CA LEU A 261 8.75 17.22 -7.50
C LEU A 261 8.94 18.46 -8.38
N GLU A 262 9.69 18.37 -9.48
CA GLU A 262 9.79 19.45 -10.47
C GLU A 262 8.44 19.76 -11.13
N LYS A 263 7.67 18.72 -11.49
CA LYS A 263 6.33 18.88 -12.09
C LYS A 263 5.31 19.51 -11.15
N LEU A 264 5.43 19.27 -9.84
CA LEU A 264 4.52 19.82 -8.83
C LEU A 264 4.82 21.28 -8.44
N LYS A 265 6.04 21.77 -8.67
CA LYS A 265 6.41 23.17 -8.36
C LYS A 265 5.44 24.23 -8.90
N PRO A 266 5.06 24.24 -10.20
CA PRO A 266 4.12 25.23 -10.72
C PRO A 266 2.75 25.14 -10.05
N ASP A 267 2.27 23.92 -9.78
CA ASP A 267 0.97 23.71 -9.14
C ASP A 267 0.96 24.22 -7.69
N THR A 268 2.04 23.97 -6.95
CA THR A 268 2.22 24.43 -5.56
C THR A 268 2.43 25.94 -5.46
N SER A 269 3.03 26.55 -6.49
CA SER A 269 3.35 27.99 -6.50
C SER A 269 2.17 28.88 -6.90
N ASP A 270 1.17 28.35 -7.61
CA ASP A 270 -0.04 29.10 -7.98
C ASP A 270 -1.04 29.11 -6.82
N GLU A 271 -1.21 30.27 -6.17
CA GLU A 271 -2.15 30.46 -5.06
C GLU A 271 -3.62 30.14 -5.43
N ARG A 272 -3.97 30.20 -6.73
CA ARG A 272 -5.31 29.82 -7.19
C ARG A 272 -5.59 28.33 -6.97
N ASN A 273 -4.57 27.48 -7.05
CA ASN A 273 -4.73 26.04 -6.81
C ASN A 273 -5.02 25.71 -5.34
N TRP A 274 -4.65 26.60 -4.43
CA TRP A 274 -4.88 26.48 -2.99
C TRP A 274 -6.25 26.98 -2.54
N THR A 275 -6.93 27.76 -3.39
CA THR A 275 -8.22 28.40 -3.07
C THR A 275 -9.37 27.82 -3.89
N MET A 276 -9.10 27.43 -5.15
CA MET A 276 -10.08 26.78 -6.02
C MET A 276 -10.47 25.42 -5.46
N LYS A 277 -11.74 25.24 -5.17
CA LYS A 277 -12.29 23.98 -4.67
C LYS A 277 -12.41 22.98 -5.81
N VAL A 278 -12.06 21.72 -5.55
CA VAL A 278 -12.30 20.64 -6.50
C VAL A 278 -13.81 20.45 -6.62
N GLN A 279 -14.40 20.78 -7.77
CA GLN A 279 -15.80 20.46 -8.04
C GLN A 279 -15.93 18.93 -8.13
N GLY A 280 -16.70 18.35 -7.22
CA GLY A 280 -16.99 16.93 -7.02
C GLY A 280 -16.44 15.93 -8.05
N ALA A 281 -15.42 15.18 -7.66
CA ALA A 281 -15.31 13.81 -8.14
C ALA A 281 -16.45 13.01 -7.48
N VAL A 282 -17.54 12.83 -8.21
CA VAL A 282 -18.74 12.04 -7.86
C VAL A 282 -18.44 10.53 -7.82
N LEU A 283 -17.21 10.14 -7.50
CA LEU A 283 -16.79 8.75 -7.49
C LEU A 283 -16.22 8.47 -6.10
N LEU A 284 -16.96 7.60 -5.39
CA LEU A 284 -16.62 6.89 -4.15
C LEU A 284 -17.26 7.48 -2.87
N SER A 285 -18.48 7.01 -2.62
CA SER A 285 -19.09 6.65 -1.32
C SER A 285 -18.82 7.46 -0.03
N ALA A 286 -18.74 8.78 -0.05
CA ALA A 286 -19.01 9.56 1.17
C ALA A 286 -19.64 10.92 0.88
N THR A 287 -20.72 11.19 1.61
CA THR A 287 -21.57 12.39 1.67
C THR A 287 -20.85 13.66 2.16
N GLU A 288 -19.52 13.71 2.14
CA GLU A 288 -18.72 14.72 2.83
C GLU A 288 -18.11 15.74 1.87
N ASP A 289 -18.57 16.98 1.92
CA ASP A 289 -17.93 18.10 1.25
C ASP A 289 -16.63 18.46 1.98
N TYR A 290 -15.53 17.82 1.58
CA TYR A 290 -14.20 18.09 2.13
C TYR A 290 -13.70 19.51 1.85
N LYS A 291 -14.32 20.26 0.94
CA LYS A 291 -13.86 21.59 0.50
C LYS A 291 -12.37 21.60 0.15
N ALA A 292 -11.89 20.53 -0.48
CA ALA A 292 -10.48 20.32 -0.80
C ALA A 292 -10.00 21.26 -1.92
N PRO A 293 -8.80 21.84 -1.81
CA PRO A 293 -8.21 22.66 -2.86
C PRO A 293 -7.71 21.84 -4.05
N ALA A 294 -7.66 22.44 -5.24
CA ALA A 294 -7.26 21.81 -6.50
C ALA A 294 -5.84 21.21 -6.49
N VAL A 295 -4.93 21.77 -5.68
CA VAL A 295 -3.57 21.24 -5.50
C VAL A 295 -3.56 19.78 -5.02
N CYS A 296 -4.56 19.34 -4.25
CA CYS A 296 -4.69 17.95 -3.83
C CYS A 296 -4.78 17.01 -5.03
N SER A 297 -5.55 17.38 -6.05
CA SER A 297 -5.69 16.58 -7.27
C SER A 297 -4.40 16.47 -8.06
N ALA A 298 -3.53 17.50 -8.02
CA ALA A 298 -2.21 17.44 -8.66
C ALA A 298 -1.30 16.42 -7.96
N TYR A 299 -1.19 16.50 -6.64
CA TYR A 299 -0.41 15.55 -5.84
C TYR A 299 -0.94 14.12 -5.97
N LEU A 300 -2.26 13.90 -5.87
CA LEU A 300 -2.86 12.57 -5.99
C LEU A 300 -2.67 11.97 -7.39
N ARG A 301 -2.72 12.78 -8.45
CA ARG A 301 -2.43 12.32 -9.82
C ARG A 301 -0.98 11.87 -9.95
N CYS A 302 -0.04 12.64 -9.41
CA CYS A 302 1.38 12.27 -9.40
C CYS A 302 1.62 10.99 -8.59
N LEU A 303 1.05 10.88 -7.38
CA LEU A 303 1.13 9.67 -6.57
C LEU A 303 0.53 8.46 -7.29
N SER A 304 -0.63 8.61 -7.93
CA SER A 304 -1.26 7.53 -8.70
C SER A 304 -0.32 7.04 -9.81
N SER A 305 0.34 7.95 -10.54
CA SER A 305 1.34 7.57 -11.55
C SER A 305 2.52 6.77 -10.96
N VAL A 306 3.01 7.12 -9.77
CA VAL A 306 4.08 6.37 -9.09
C VAL A 306 3.59 4.97 -8.71
N VAL A 307 2.39 4.88 -8.14
CA VAL A 307 1.76 3.62 -7.75
C VAL A 307 1.54 2.73 -8.98
N ASP A 308 1.05 3.29 -10.09
CA ASP A 308 0.84 2.56 -11.35
C ASP A 308 2.15 1.96 -11.87
N ARG A 309 3.24 2.72 -11.86
CA ARG A 309 4.57 2.22 -12.24
C ARG A 309 5.05 1.12 -11.31
N CYS A 310 4.83 1.29 -10.01
CA CYS A 310 5.19 0.31 -8.99
C CYS A 310 4.50 -1.05 -9.23
N ARG A 311 3.25 -1.09 -9.69
CA ARG A 311 2.51 -2.35 -9.92
C ARG A 311 3.22 -3.31 -10.87
N SER A 312 4.03 -2.78 -11.80
CA SER A 312 4.79 -3.60 -12.75
C SER A 312 5.95 -4.37 -12.11
N LEU A 313 6.43 -3.96 -10.94
CA LEU A 313 7.57 -4.61 -10.28
C LEU A 313 7.27 -6.07 -9.90
N PRO A 314 8.23 -6.99 -10.05
CA PRO A 314 7.98 -8.43 -9.98
C PRO A 314 7.77 -8.96 -8.55
N SER A 315 8.31 -8.28 -7.53
CA SER A 315 8.21 -8.73 -6.14
C SER A 315 7.57 -7.70 -5.23
N ILE A 316 6.86 -8.19 -4.21
CA ILE A 316 6.25 -7.35 -3.17
C ILE A 316 7.31 -6.50 -2.44
N SER A 317 8.49 -7.07 -2.15
CA SER A 317 9.58 -6.35 -1.50
C SER A 317 10.06 -5.14 -2.32
N MET A 318 10.20 -5.32 -3.64
CA MET A 318 10.57 -4.21 -4.54
C MET A 318 9.49 -3.15 -4.63
N ARG A 319 8.22 -3.57 -4.71
CA ARG A 319 7.08 -2.65 -4.70
C ARG A 319 7.07 -1.80 -3.44
N SER A 320 7.23 -2.44 -2.28
CA SER A 320 7.32 -1.76 -0.97
C SER A 320 8.49 -0.76 -0.94
N ARG A 321 9.68 -1.19 -1.36
CA ARG A 321 10.89 -0.35 -1.39
C ARG A 321 10.71 0.87 -2.30
N PHE A 322 10.19 0.66 -3.50
CA PHE A 322 9.96 1.74 -4.47
C PHE A 322 8.97 2.77 -3.93
N LEU A 323 7.84 2.34 -3.35
CA LEU A 323 6.86 3.26 -2.75
C LEU A 323 7.43 4.03 -1.56
N ARG A 324 8.26 3.40 -0.72
CA ARG A 324 8.95 4.08 0.39
C ARG A 324 9.95 5.14 -0.09
N LEU A 325 10.61 4.93 -1.23
CA LEU A 325 11.59 5.86 -1.76
C LEU A 325 10.99 6.97 -2.64
N ALA A 326 9.86 6.71 -3.31
CA ALA A 326 9.22 7.68 -4.20
C ALA A 326 7.91 8.24 -3.65
N ALA A 327 6.93 7.39 -3.31
CA ALA A 327 5.61 7.83 -2.91
C ALA A 327 5.58 8.50 -1.53
N VAL A 328 6.23 7.90 -0.53
CA VAL A 328 6.28 8.45 0.84
C VAL A 328 6.88 9.87 0.86
N PRO A 329 8.03 10.16 0.23
CA PRO A 329 8.57 11.51 0.18
C PRO A 329 7.68 12.54 -0.54
N ILE A 330 6.87 12.12 -1.52
CA ILE A 330 5.88 13.01 -2.16
C ILE A 330 4.80 13.42 -1.15
N ILE A 331 4.32 12.47 -0.34
CA ILE A 331 3.33 12.74 0.73
C ILE A 331 3.93 13.65 1.80
N GLN A 332 5.16 13.37 2.23
CA GLN A 332 5.88 14.23 3.19
C GLN A 332 6.08 15.64 2.63
N LYS A 333 6.44 15.77 1.35
CA LYS A 333 6.56 17.08 0.70
C LYS A 333 5.24 17.84 0.66
N PHE A 334 4.12 17.14 0.45
CA PHE A 334 2.79 17.74 0.51
C PHE A 334 2.52 18.30 1.91
N LEU A 335 2.77 17.50 2.96
CA LEU A 335 2.61 17.92 4.35
C LEU A 335 3.50 19.13 4.69
N ASP A 336 4.76 19.13 4.27
CA ASP A 336 5.67 20.27 4.44
C ASP A 336 5.10 21.55 3.82
N CYS A 337 4.51 21.45 2.62
CA CYS A 337 3.85 22.57 1.97
C CYS A 337 2.64 23.07 2.78
N LEU A 338 1.83 22.17 3.36
CA LEU A 338 0.73 22.56 4.25
C LEU A 338 1.24 23.29 5.49
N LEU A 339 2.30 22.77 6.12
CA LEU A 339 2.90 23.32 7.33
C LEU A 339 3.47 24.72 7.09
N ILE A 340 4.28 24.90 6.04
CA ILE A 340 4.86 26.19 5.67
C ILE A 340 3.75 27.23 5.46
N ARG A 341 2.70 26.86 4.72
CA ARG A 341 1.58 27.78 4.44
C ARG A 341 0.85 28.23 5.71
N CYS A 342 0.63 27.33 6.66
CA CYS A 342 0.02 27.66 7.93
C CYS A 342 0.94 28.52 8.81
N GLN A 343 2.24 28.22 8.85
CA GLN A 343 3.24 29.01 9.58
C GLN A 343 3.39 30.43 9.02
N GLU A 344 3.32 30.62 7.70
CA GLU A 344 3.30 31.95 7.08
C GLU A 344 2.07 32.76 7.52
N ALA A 345 0.90 32.12 7.62
CA ALA A 345 -0.32 32.76 8.10
C ALA A 345 -0.21 33.19 9.57
N GLU A 346 0.51 32.41 10.39
CA GLU A 346 0.80 32.70 11.80
C GLU A 346 1.89 33.78 11.98
N GLY A 347 2.91 33.82 11.11
CA GLY A 347 4.06 34.73 11.24
C GLY A 347 3.81 36.15 10.72
N LEU A 348 2.92 36.33 9.74
CA LEU A 348 2.64 37.63 9.11
C LEU A 348 1.62 38.48 9.87
N THR A 349 0.71 37.84 10.61
CA THR A 349 -0.25 38.46 11.54
C THR A 349 -0.57 37.46 12.65
N ALA A 350 -1.08 37.89 13.80
CA ALA A 350 -1.55 36.94 14.81
C ALA A 350 -2.86 36.25 14.36
N LEU A 351 -2.87 35.48 13.26
CA LEU A 351 -4.00 34.69 12.71
C LEU A 351 -5.40 35.32 12.86
N THR A 352 -5.46 36.65 12.79
CA THR A 352 -6.65 37.45 13.15
C THR A 352 -7.34 38.00 11.91
N ASP A 353 -6.66 37.95 10.77
CA ASP A 353 -7.17 38.35 9.48
C ASP A 353 -7.97 37.22 8.81
N ASP A 354 -9.00 37.58 8.04
CA ASP A 354 -9.89 36.60 7.41
C ASP A 354 -9.18 35.78 6.33
N ASP A 355 -8.25 36.38 5.56
CA ASP A 355 -7.50 35.66 4.53
C ASP A 355 -6.57 34.62 5.16
N ALA A 356 -6.00 34.93 6.32
CA ALA A 356 -5.17 34.00 7.10
C ALA A 356 -6.00 32.80 7.62
N LEU A 357 -7.22 33.04 8.13
CA LEU A 357 -8.14 31.98 8.56
C LEU A 357 -8.53 31.07 7.38
N VAL A 358 -8.85 31.66 6.22
CA VAL A 358 -9.18 30.91 4.99
C VAL A 358 -7.97 30.09 4.52
N LYS A 359 -6.75 30.65 4.56
CA LYS A 359 -5.52 29.94 4.18
C LYS A 359 -5.30 28.69 5.04
N VAL A 360 -5.43 28.82 6.37
CA VAL A 360 -5.30 27.68 7.30
C VAL A 360 -6.45 26.68 7.10
N ALA A 361 -7.69 27.14 6.93
CA ALA A 361 -8.83 26.27 6.67
C ALA A 361 -8.65 25.44 5.38
N ASN A 362 -8.14 26.05 4.31
CA ASN A 362 -7.82 25.35 3.07
C ASN A 362 -6.74 24.28 3.28
N SER A 363 -5.71 24.55 4.08
CA SER A 363 -4.68 23.55 4.41
C SER A 363 -5.23 22.38 5.23
N ILE A 364 -6.12 22.63 6.19
CA ILE A 364 -6.78 21.57 6.98
C ILE A 364 -7.67 20.70 6.08
N ASN A 365 -8.46 21.32 5.20
CA ASN A 365 -9.26 20.59 4.21
C ASN A 365 -8.41 19.74 3.28
N ALA A 366 -7.28 20.29 2.83
CA ALA A 366 -6.33 19.59 1.99
C ALA A 366 -5.79 18.33 2.68
N ALA A 367 -5.36 18.47 3.95
CA ALA A 367 -4.90 17.34 4.75
C ALA A 367 -5.99 16.27 4.94
N ARG A 368 -7.22 16.67 5.26
CA ARG A 368 -8.34 15.73 5.49
C ARG A 368 -8.69 14.94 4.25
N TYR A 369 -8.80 15.62 3.12
CA TYR A 369 -9.09 14.95 1.85
C TYR A 369 -7.97 13.98 1.48
N PHE A 370 -6.72 14.43 1.57
CA PHE A 370 -5.57 13.59 1.24
C PHE A 370 -5.47 12.35 2.15
N GLU A 371 -5.67 12.53 3.46
CA GLU A 371 -5.77 11.44 4.43
C GLU A 371 -6.88 10.45 4.08
N SER A 372 -8.08 10.94 3.72
CA SER A 372 -9.20 10.06 3.35
C SER A 372 -8.86 9.17 2.15
N VAL A 373 -8.21 9.74 1.13
CA VAL A 373 -7.80 9.00 -0.07
C VAL A 373 -6.70 8.00 0.27
N LEU A 374 -5.73 8.37 1.11
CA LEU A 374 -4.68 7.43 1.53
C LEU A 374 -5.24 6.28 2.38
N LYS A 375 -6.25 6.54 3.23
CA LYS A 375 -6.94 5.50 3.99
C LYS A 375 -7.68 4.54 3.06
N GLU A 376 -8.42 5.05 2.09
CA GLU A 376 -9.09 4.24 1.07
C GLU A 376 -8.08 3.40 0.26
N TRP A 377 -6.94 3.98 -0.12
CA TRP A 377 -5.88 3.23 -0.80
C TRP A 377 -5.32 2.11 0.08
N CYS A 378 -5.17 2.32 1.39
CA CYS A 378 -4.71 1.27 2.30
C CYS A 378 -5.70 0.09 2.40
N GLU A 379 -6.95 0.24 1.97
CA GLU A 379 -7.96 -0.83 1.91
C GLU A 379 -7.91 -1.62 0.58
N ASP A 380 -7.22 -1.12 -0.44
CA ASP A 380 -7.07 -1.82 -1.73
C ASP A 380 -6.13 -3.04 -1.58
N VAL A 381 -6.51 -4.15 -2.24
CA VAL A 381 -5.79 -5.43 -2.24
C VAL A 381 -4.30 -5.26 -2.52
N PHE A 382 -3.94 -4.37 -3.46
CA PHE A 382 -2.56 -4.10 -3.81
C PHE A 382 -1.72 -3.61 -2.61
N PHE A 383 -2.27 -2.71 -1.78
CA PHE A 383 -1.56 -2.17 -0.63
C PHE A 383 -1.60 -3.13 0.57
N LEU A 384 -2.69 -3.89 0.72
CA LEU A 384 -2.81 -4.95 1.72
C LEU A 384 -1.80 -6.09 1.49
N GLU A 385 -1.57 -6.49 0.23
CA GLU A 385 -0.54 -7.49 -0.12
C GLU A 385 0.88 -7.00 0.19
N ILE A 386 1.15 -5.71 -0.06
CA ILE A 386 2.44 -5.09 0.25
C ILE A 386 2.70 -5.09 1.75
N TRP A 387 1.65 -4.89 2.54
CA TRP A 387 1.69 -4.97 3.98
C TRP A 387 1.93 -6.41 4.49
N SER A 388 1.16 -7.39 4.02
CA SER A 388 1.29 -8.78 4.48
C SER A 388 2.67 -9.38 4.15
N GLY A 389 3.24 -9.01 2.99
CA GLY A 389 4.60 -9.42 2.64
C GLY A 389 5.70 -8.84 3.53
N GLN A 390 5.40 -7.80 4.31
CA GLN A 390 6.32 -7.17 5.25
C GLN A 390 6.31 -7.83 6.64
N SER A 391 5.13 -8.27 7.13
CA SER A 391 5.03 -9.01 8.40
C SER A 391 5.81 -10.33 8.36
N ASP A 392 5.81 -10.98 7.20
CA ASP A 392 6.54 -12.24 6.96
C ASP A 392 8.07 -12.04 6.93
N GLN A 393 8.55 -10.89 6.45
CA GLN A 393 9.98 -10.55 6.44
C GLN A 393 10.52 -10.12 7.81
N LEU A 394 9.68 -9.50 8.66
CA LEU A 394 10.05 -9.14 10.03
C LEU A 394 9.98 -10.32 11.02
N GLY A 395 9.60 -11.52 10.57
CA GLY A 395 9.53 -12.69 11.44
C GLY A 395 8.54 -12.51 12.58
N ILE A 396 7.46 -11.74 12.38
CA ILE A 396 6.37 -11.61 13.34
C ILE A 396 5.55 -12.90 13.24
N SER A 397 6.12 -13.98 13.75
CA SER A 397 5.39 -15.20 14.05
C SER A 397 4.33 -14.84 15.08
N VAL A 398 3.06 -14.78 14.66
CA VAL A 398 1.90 -14.80 15.55
C VAL A 398 1.90 -16.15 16.25
N GLY A 399 2.68 -16.24 17.31
CA GLY A 399 3.03 -17.50 17.93
C GLY A 399 4.01 -17.27 19.06
N ASP A 400 3.68 -16.37 20.00
CA ASP A 400 4.12 -16.56 21.37
C ASP A 400 2.96 -16.24 22.31
N GLN A 401 2.50 -17.29 23.00
CA GLN A 401 1.45 -17.22 24.00
C GLN A 401 2.05 -16.61 25.27
N ASN A 402 1.88 -15.31 25.48
CA ASN A 402 1.83 -14.75 26.83
C ASN A 402 0.96 -13.49 26.84
N GLY A 403 -0.07 -13.54 27.67
CA GLY A 403 -1.22 -12.64 27.65
C GLY A 403 -0.96 -11.19 28.03
N ASN A 404 -1.99 -10.41 27.70
CA ASN A 404 -2.24 -9.01 28.02
C ASN A 404 -1.52 -7.96 27.15
N VAL A 405 -1.86 -7.96 25.87
CA VAL A 405 -2.15 -6.71 25.15
C VAL A 405 -3.46 -6.94 24.40
N GLU A 406 -4.50 -6.17 24.70
CA GLU A 406 -5.72 -6.14 23.89
C GLU A 406 -5.30 -5.79 22.45
N PRO A 407 -5.65 -6.57 21.43
CA PRO A 407 -5.43 -6.15 20.06
C PRO A 407 -6.40 -5.00 19.80
N VAL A 408 -5.88 -3.77 19.75
CA VAL A 408 -6.65 -2.65 19.22
C VAL A 408 -6.89 -2.97 17.75
N GLU A 409 -8.15 -3.31 17.44
CA GLU A 409 -8.60 -3.69 16.12
C GLU A 409 -8.26 -2.59 15.09
N GLY A 410 -7.46 -2.96 14.08
CA GLY A 410 -7.63 -2.48 12.71
C GLY A 410 -7.17 -1.05 12.39
N LEU A 411 -5.92 -0.66 12.66
CA LEU A 411 -5.23 0.37 11.85
C LEU A 411 -3.71 0.48 12.06
N GLU A 412 -3.04 -0.33 12.89
CA GLU A 412 -1.69 0.04 13.37
C GLU A 412 -0.49 -0.13 12.40
N SER A 413 -0.64 -0.45 11.10
CA SER A 413 0.59 -0.73 10.30
C SER A 413 0.56 -0.67 8.75
N GLY A 414 -0.20 0.21 8.08
CA GLY A 414 -0.12 0.37 6.61
C GLY A 414 1.19 0.98 6.05
N ILE A 415 1.47 0.83 4.75
CA ILE A 415 2.69 1.41 4.09
C ILE A 415 2.78 2.93 4.21
N PHE A 416 1.62 3.61 4.26
CA PHE A 416 1.50 5.06 4.45
C PHE A 416 1.00 5.43 5.85
N TYR A 417 1.03 4.51 6.80
CA TYR A 417 0.45 4.73 8.13
C TYR A 417 1.06 5.92 8.86
N GLU A 418 2.40 6.03 8.85
CA GLU A 418 3.10 7.14 9.51
C GLU A 418 2.71 8.48 8.88
N GLU A 419 2.58 8.54 7.55
CA GLU A 419 2.16 9.74 6.83
C GLU A 419 0.69 10.11 7.10
N ILE A 420 -0.20 9.11 7.21
CA ILE A 420 -1.62 9.31 7.57
C ILE A 420 -1.72 9.90 8.98
N VAL A 421 -1.00 9.33 9.95
CA VAL A 421 -0.97 9.84 11.34
C VAL A 421 -0.46 11.28 11.38
N LYS A 422 0.60 11.61 10.64
CA LYS A 422 1.11 12.99 10.57
C LYS A 422 0.10 13.98 9.98
N LEU A 423 -0.70 13.56 8.98
CA LEU A 423 -1.79 14.38 8.42
C LEU A 423 -2.91 14.59 9.45
N GLU A 424 -3.26 13.56 10.22
CA GLU A 424 -4.25 13.66 11.31
C GLU A 424 -3.78 14.61 12.41
N GLU A 425 -2.54 14.44 12.89
CA GLU A 425 -1.92 15.31 13.90
C GLU A 425 -1.90 16.76 13.44
N PHE A 426 -1.47 17.02 12.20
CA PHE A 426 -1.50 18.34 11.58
C PHE A 426 -2.89 18.96 11.62
N ARG A 427 -3.93 18.22 11.21
CA ARG A 427 -5.31 18.72 11.21
C ARG A 427 -5.78 19.11 12.61
N ILE A 428 -5.56 18.23 13.59
CA ILE A 428 -5.99 18.44 14.98
C ILE A 428 -5.29 19.67 15.55
N GLU A 429 -3.98 19.78 15.37
CA GLU A 429 -3.19 20.92 15.85
C GLU A 429 -3.69 22.25 15.26
N TRP A 430 -3.85 22.31 13.93
CA TRP A 430 -4.22 23.56 13.27
C TRP A 430 -5.68 23.93 13.46
N ALA A 431 -6.59 22.96 13.60
CA ALA A 431 -7.97 23.21 14.00
C ALA A 431 -8.03 23.81 15.42
N GLU A 432 -7.27 23.27 16.37
CA GLU A 432 -7.20 23.83 17.71
C GLU A 432 -6.57 25.24 17.71
N LYS A 433 -5.54 25.49 16.90
CA LYS A 433 -4.98 26.84 16.72
C LYS A 433 -6.02 27.85 16.21
N LEU A 434 -6.88 27.47 15.26
CA LEU A 434 -7.98 28.34 14.79
C LEU A 434 -8.91 28.71 15.96
N SER A 435 -9.34 27.72 16.74
CA SER A 435 -10.16 27.94 17.93
C SER A 435 -9.48 28.89 18.94
N VAL A 436 -8.21 28.63 19.26
CA VAL A 436 -7.44 29.43 20.23
C VAL A 436 -7.28 30.88 19.78
N VAL A 437 -7.03 31.13 18.50
CA VAL A 437 -6.84 32.50 18.00
C VAL A 437 -8.16 33.28 18.02
N ILE A 438 -9.27 32.66 17.59
CA ILE A 438 -10.60 33.28 17.65
C ILE A 438 -10.97 33.55 19.11
N LEU A 439 -10.72 32.62 20.03
CA LEU A 439 -10.96 32.81 21.46
C LEU A 439 -10.14 33.99 22.01
N ARG A 440 -8.86 34.11 21.66
CA ARG A 440 -8.02 35.24 22.10
C ARG A 440 -8.56 36.58 21.59
N GLY A 441 -9.04 36.63 20.35
CA GLY A 441 -9.67 37.83 19.80
C GLY A 441 -10.99 38.18 20.50
N PHE A 442 -11.81 37.16 20.79
CA PHE A 442 -13.04 37.33 21.55
C PHE A 442 -12.77 37.81 22.98
N ASP A 443 -11.84 37.17 23.69
CA ASP A 443 -11.40 37.55 25.04
C ASP A 443 -10.92 38.99 25.05
N ALA A 444 -10.18 39.42 24.03
CA ALA A 444 -9.67 40.78 23.89
C ALA A 444 -10.80 41.83 23.81
N GLN A 445 -11.87 41.53 23.08
CA GLN A 445 -13.06 42.39 22.96
C GLN A 445 -13.96 42.31 24.21
N CYS A 446 -14.02 41.16 24.87
CA CYS A 446 -14.78 40.96 26.10
C CYS A 446 -14.14 41.59 27.36
N ARG A 447 -12.92 42.14 27.29
CA ARG A 447 -12.20 42.64 28.47
C ARG A 447 -12.97 43.69 29.27
N ASP A 448 -13.64 44.62 28.60
CA ASP A 448 -14.37 45.69 29.28
C ASP A 448 -15.66 45.18 29.93
N TYR A 449 -16.33 44.23 29.28
CA TYR A 449 -17.47 43.51 29.85
C TYR A 449 -17.06 42.76 31.13
N MET A 450 -15.92 42.07 31.12
CA MET A 450 -15.40 41.34 32.30
C MET A 450 -15.00 42.26 33.45
N LYS A 451 -14.42 43.44 33.15
CA LYS A 451 -13.95 44.39 34.15
C LYS A 451 -15.06 45.22 34.80
N ASN A 452 -16.22 45.37 34.15
CA ASN A 452 -17.29 46.21 34.64
C ASN A 452 -18.07 45.58 35.80
N ARG A 453 -17.48 45.57 37.00
CA ARG A 453 -18.09 44.98 38.21
C ARG A 453 -19.36 45.69 38.69
N ARG A 454 -19.62 46.91 38.22
CA ARG A 454 -20.78 47.72 38.66
C ARG A 454 -22.08 47.20 38.06
N GLN A 455 -22.02 46.62 36.85
CA GLN A 455 -23.19 46.12 36.13
C GLN A 455 -23.95 45.01 36.86
N TRP A 456 -23.31 44.36 37.84
CA TRP A 456 -23.87 43.29 38.66
C TRP A 456 -24.57 43.78 39.95
N ARG A 457 -24.44 45.08 40.27
CA ARG A 457 -24.97 45.70 41.50
C ARG A 457 -26.05 46.76 41.25
N GLU A 458 -26.11 47.29 40.04
CA GLU A 458 -27.08 48.32 39.66
C GLU A 458 -28.49 47.72 39.57
N LYS A 459 -29.51 48.49 39.99
CA LYS A 459 -30.91 48.13 39.73
C LYS A 459 -31.17 48.29 38.23
N SER A 460 -31.87 47.34 37.62
CA SER A 460 -32.28 47.39 36.22
C SER A 460 -33.26 48.56 36.03
N GLU A 461 -32.79 49.66 35.43
CA GLU A 461 -33.67 50.78 35.06
C GLU A 461 -34.35 50.58 33.69
N ASP A 462 -33.84 49.68 32.85
CA ASP A 462 -34.41 49.33 31.55
C ASP A 462 -34.50 47.81 31.37
N GLY A 463 -35.60 47.34 30.77
CA GLY A 463 -35.87 45.93 30.47
C GLY A 463 -34.88 45.31 29.47
N TRP A 464 -35.09 44.02 29.15
CA TRP A 464 -34.32 43.15 28.24
C TRP A 464 -33.36 43.87 27.26
N THR A 465 -32.15 44.22 27.73
CA THR A 465 -31.10 44.77 26.87
C THR A 465 -29.76 44.13 27.20
N VAL A 466 -29.14 43.52 26.18
CA VAL A 466 -27.79 42.95 26.25
C VAL A 466 -26.80 44.03 26.68
N SER A 467 -25.84 43.66 27.53
CA SER A 467 -24.76 44.53 27.95
C SER A 467 -24.00 45.08 26.73
N LYS A 468 -23.94 46.41 26.59
CA LYS A 468 -23.32 47.10 25.44
C LYS A 468 -21.88 46.63 25.17
N PHE A 469 -21.14 46.26 26.22
CA PHE A 469 -19.77 45.77 26.13
C PHE A 469 -19.64 44.33 25.63
N LEU A 470 -20.73 43.55 25.61
CA LEU A 470 -20.75 42.17 25.11
C LEU A 470 -21.09 42.12 23.61
N VAL A 471 -21.90 43.05 23.11
CA VAL A 471 -22.35 43.08 21.70
C VAL A 471 -21.19 43.07 20.71
N GLY A 472 -20.16 43.90 20.92
CA GLY A 472 -19.01 43.94 20.01
C GLY A 472 -18.17 42.67 20.01
N ALA A 473 -18.12 41.93 21.13
CA ALA A 473 -17.43 40.66 21.19
C ALA A 473 -18.22 39.54 20.48
N LEU A 474 -19.54 39.55 20.60
CA LEU A 474 -20.42 38.62 19.90
C LEU A 474 -20.41 38.84 18.38
N ASP A 475 -20.39 40.10 17.94
CA ASP A 475 -20.25 40.46 16.52
C ASP A 475 -18.93 39.94 15.95
N TYR A 476 -17.82 40.16 16.67
CA TYR A 476 -16.51 39.59 16.31
C TYR A 476 -16.56 38.06 16.20
N LEU A 477 -17.15 37.39 17.19
CA LEU A 477 -17.27 35.93 17.23
C LEU A 477 -18.04 35.41 16.02
N GLN A 478 -19.23 35.97 15.74
CA GLN A 478 -20.04 35.56 14.60
C GLN A 478 -19.35 35.83 13.26
N GLY A 479 -18.68 36.99 13.13
CA GLY A 479 -17.91 37.32 11.93
C GLY A 479 -16.81 36.30 11.64
N LYS A 480 -15.98 35.99 12.64
CA LYS A 480 -14.89 35.01 12.47
C LYS A 480 -15.41 33.59 12.26
N MET A 481 -16.45 33.20 12.98
CA MET A 481 -17.03 31.86 12.82
C MET A 481 -17.67 31.68 11.45
N SER A 482 -18.30 32.71 10.88
CA SER A 482 -18.81 32.68 9.50
C SER A 482 -17.69 32.43 8.48
N VAL A 483 -16.52 33.07 8.66
CA VAL A 483 -15.35 32.85 7.78
C VAL A 483 -14.87 31.40 7.86
N VAL A 484 -14.73 30.85 9.08
CA VAL A 484 -14.31 29.46 9.27
C VAL A 484 -15.36 28.47 8.78
N GLU A 485 -16.65 28.71 9.03
CA GLU A 485 -17.75 27.85 8.57
C GLU A 485 -17.79 27.76 7.04
N ASN A 486 -17.58 28.88 6.35
CA ASN A 486 -17.52 28.91 4.88
C ASN A 486 -16.26 28.22 4.35
N GLY A 487 -15.11 28.42 4.99
CA GLY A 487 -13.82 27.90 4.52
C GLY A 487 -13.53 26.44 4.85
N LEU A 488 -13.86 26.00 6.07
CA LEU A 488 -13.48 24.70 6.66
C LEU A 488 -14.55 23.64 6.39
N ASN A 489 -14.12 22.38 6.27
CA ASN A 489 -15.03 21.23 6.16
C ASN A 489 -15.84 21.05 7.45
N GLY A 490 -17.01 20.41 7.32
CA GLY A 490 -17.97 20.31 8.43
C GLY A 490 -17.45 19.56 9.66
N ILE A 491 -16.58 18.56 9.49
CA ILE A 491 -16.09 17.74 10.60
C ILE A 491 -15.10 18.54 11.45
N ASP A 492 -14.10 19.16 10.83
CA ASP A 492 -13.13 19.99 11.56
C ASP A 492 -13.82 21.25 12.13
N PHE A 493 -14.79 21.82 11.42
CA PHE A 493 -15.59 22.94 11.93
C PHE A 493 -16.29 22.60 13.25
N VAL A 494 -16.83 21.39 13.38
CA VAL A 494 -17.44 20.92 14.64
C VAL A 494 -16.43 20.87 15.77
N GLY A 495 -15.20 20.44 15.50
CA GLY A 495 -14.10 20.51 16.46
C GLY A 495 -13.83 21.94 16.90
N VAL A 496 -13.65 22.85 15.95
CA VAL A 496 -13.32 24.27 16.22
C VAL A 496 -14.37 24.95 17.10
N TRP A 497 -15.65 24.90 16.74
CA TRP A 497 -16.66 25.63 17.51
C TRP A 497 -16.88 25.04 18.91
N ARG A 498 -16.72 23.72 19.09
CA ARG A 498 -16.82 23.06 20.40
C ARG A 498 -15.66 23.45 21.32
N SER A 499 -14.42 23.45 20.80
CA SER A 499 -13.26 23.95 21.54
C SER A 499 -13.45 25.42 21.94
N LEU A 500 -14.02 26.22 21.04
CA LEU A 500 -14.32 27.63 21.29
C LEU A 500 -15.38 27.82 22.39
N ALA A 501 -16.48 27.07 22.34
CA ALA A 501 -17.52 27.09 23.38
C ALA A 501 -16.96 26.72 24.76
N ALA A 502 -16.15 25.65 24.84
CA ALA A 502 -15.47 25.25 26.07
C ALA A 502 -14.48 26.33 26.57
N GLY A 503 -13.78 26.99 25.65
CA GLY A 503 -12.90 28.12 25.95
C GLY A 503 -13.65 29.30 26.55
N ILE A 504 -14.78 29.69 25.95
CA ILE A 504 -15.64 30.80 26.42
C ILE A 504 -16.29 30.45 27.76
N ASP A 505 -16.79 29.23 27.96
CA ASP A 505 -17.32 28.75 29.26
C ASP A 505 -16.29 28.97 30.37
N ARG A 506 -15.04 28.55 30.12
CA ARG A 506 -13.94 28.76 31.07
C ARG A 506 -13.65 30.25 31.31
N THR A 507 -13.62 31.08 30.26
CA THR A 507 -13.37 32.52 30.41
C THR A 507 -14.46 33.19 31.21
N PHE A 508 -15.74 32.94 30.91
CA PHE A 508 -16.87 33.56 31.61
C PHE A 508 -16.96 33.07 33.04
N PHE A 509 -16.78 31.77 33.28
CA PHE A 509 -16.77 31.21 34.62
C PHE A 509 -15.70 31.86 35.50
N ASN A 510 -14.44 31.88 35.03
CA ASN A 510 -13.34 32.44 35.80
C ASN A 510 -13.41 33.98 35.91
N GLY A 511 -13.78 34.64 34.82
CA GLY A 511 -13.79 36.09 34.69
C GLY A 511 -14.94 36.78 35.41
N ILE A 512 -16.08 36.11 35.57
CA ILE A 512 -17.31 36.68 36.16
C ILE A 512 -17.62 36.00 37.48
N LEU A 513 -17.94 34.71 37.47
CA LEU A 513 -18.42 33.99 38.66
C LEU A 513 -17.32 33.87 39.74
N MET A 514 -16.06 33.71 39.32
CA MET A 514 -14.93 33.61 40.24
C MET A 514 -14.28 34.96 40.59
N SER A 515 -14.84 36.09 40.16
CA SER A 515 -14.20 37.42 40.25
C SER A 515 -14.41 38.20 41.57
N ASN A 516 -14.92 37.53 42.62
CA ASN A 516 -15.26 38.13 43.93
C ASN A 516 -16.25 39.31 43.84
N VAL A 517 -17.09 39.34 42.82
CA VAL A 517 -18.14 40.37 42.69
C VAL A 517 -19.38 39.94 43.46
N LYS A 518 -20.28 40.89 43.73
CA LYS A 518 -21.55 40.65 44.40
C LYS A 518 -22.68 40.79 43.39
N PHE A 519 -23.59 39.82 43.35
CA PHE A 519 -24.73 39.76 42.43
C PHE A 519 -26.03 40.10 43.15
N TYR A 520 -26.66 41.20 42.73
CA TYR A 520 -28.02 41.58 43.11
C TYR A 520 -29.02 41.05 42.08
N ASP A 521 -30.31 41.10 42.37
CA ASP A 521 -31.36 40.49 41.52
C ASP A 521 -31.30 40.98 40.07
N GLY A 522 -31.23 42.30 39.85
CA GLY A 522 -31.07 42.87 38.51
C GLY A 522 -29.76 42.46 37.81
N GLY A 523 -28.70 42.20 38.58
CA GLY A 523 -27.44 41.68 38.04
C GLY A 523 -27.53 40.22 37.59
N VAL A 524 -28.30 39.39 38.30
CA VAL A 524 -28.56 37.99 37.92
C VAL A 524 -29.44 37.91 36.68
N GLU A 525 -30.48 38.75 36.59
CA GLU A 525 -31.33 38.86 35.40
C GLU A 525 -30.53 39.31 34.17
N ARG A 526 -29.68 40.34 34.32
CA ARG A 526 -28.79 40.82 33.26
C ARG A 526 -27.82 39.72 32.81
N PHE A 527 -27.14 39.06 33.75
CA PHE A 527 -26.24 37.96 33.43
C PHE A 527 -26.95 36.81 32.71
N GLY A 528 -28.16 36.47 33.14
CA GLY A 528 -29.00 35.49 32.44
C GLY A 528 -29.33 35.90 31.00
N SER A 529 -29.75 37.16 30.80
CA SER A 529 -30.07 37.69 29.46
C SER A 529 -28.84 37.72 28.54
N ASP A 530 -27.68 38.13 29.07
CA ASP A 530 -26.41 38.15 28.34
C ASP A 530 -25.98 36.74 27.91
N LEU A 531 -26.17 35.74 28.77
CA LEU A 531 -25.88 34.33 28.45
C LEU A 531 -26.84 33.76 27.42
N GLU A 532 -28.13 34.08 27.46
CA GLU A 532 -29.09 33.65 26.44
C GLU A 532 -28.70 34.13 25.04
N VAL A 533 -28.18 35.35 24.92
CA VAL A 533 -27.68 35.87 23.63
C VAL A 533 -26.35 35.21 23.23
N LEU A 534 -25.44 34.98 24.17
CA LEU A 534 -24.23 34.20 23.91
C LEU A 534 -24.56 32.80 23.40
N PHE A 535 -25.49 32.09 24.05
CA PHE A 535 -25.95 30.77 23.64
C PHE A 535 -26.62 30.84 22.26
N GLY A 536 -27.44 31.86 22.03
CA GLY A 536 -28.06 32.12 20.73
C GLY A 536 -27.05 32.28 19.59
N ALA A 537 -25.85 32.83 19.85
CA ALA A 537 -24.80 32.94 18.84
C ALA A 537 -24.29 31.57 18.34
N PHE A 538 -24.41 30.52 19.16
CA PHE A 538 -24.07 29.14 18.79
C PHE A 538 -25.28 28.33 18.29
N GLY A 539 -26.49 28.92 18.32
CA GLY A 539 -27.73 28.26 17.91
C GLY A 539 -27.78 27.84 16.44
N ALA A 540 -26.93 28.46 15.59
CA ALA A 540 -26.76 28.05 14.20
C ALA A 540 -26.11 26.67 14.05
N TRP A 541 -25.31 26.24 15.03
CA TRP A 541 -24.48 25.02 14.94
C TRP A 541 -24.94 23.90 15.88
N CYS A 542 -25.82 24.20 16.84
CA CYS A 542 -26.36 23.19 17.75
C CYS A 542 -27.75 23.55 18.30
N LEU A 543 -28.58 22.53 18.55
CA LEU A 543 -29.95 22.69 19.05
C LEU A 543 -30.02 23.12 20.52
N ARG A 544 -29.00 22.82 21.32
CA ARG A 544 -28.93 23.11 22.76
C ARG A 544 -27.55 23.66 23.14
N PRO A 545 -27.28 24.94 22.82
CA PRO A 545 -25.98 25.54 23.06
C PRO A 545 -25.57 25.52 24.53
N GLU A 546 -26.52 25.62 25.47
CA GLU A 546 -26.23 25.67 26.91
C GLU A 546 -25.46 24.44 27.40
N GLY A 547 -25.65 23.29 26.74
CA GLY A 547 -24.94 22.05 27.07
C GLY A 547 -23.43 22.13 26.84
N PHE A 548 -22.96 23.08 26.02
CA PHE A 548 -21.53 23.33 25.78
C PHE A 548 -20.93 24.39 26.72
N PHE A 549 -21.75 24.98 27.60
CA PHE A 549 -21.33 25.93 28.64
C PHE A 549 -21.71 25.43 30.04
N PRO A 550 -21.26 24.24 30.45
CA PRO A 550 -21.76 23.59 31.64
C PRO A 550 -21.44 24.37 32.93
N ARG A 551 -20.24 24.96 33.05
CA ARG A 551 -19.83 25.62 34.31
C ARG A 551 -20.56 26.93 34.50
N VAL A 552 -20.70 27.72 33.43
CA VAL A 552 -21.40 29.00 33.47
C VAL A 552 -22.91 28.78 33.65
N SER A 553 -23.48 27.76 33.00
CA SER A 553 -24.90 27.42 33.14
C SER A 553 -25.25 26.96 34.56
N GLU A 554 -24.44 26.07 35.15
CA GLU A 554 -24.59 25.65 36.54
C GLU A 554 -24.39 26.83 37.51
N GLY A 555 -23.44 27.72 37.23
CA GLY A 555 -23.23 28.94 38.01
C GLY A 555 -24.42 29.90 37.97
N LEU A 556 -25.02 30.13 36.79
CA LEU A 556 -26.24 30.91 36.65
C LEU A 556 -27.41 30.25 37.39
N LYS A 557 -27.53 28.92 37.31
CA LYS A 557 -28.55 28.15 38.04
C LYS A 557 -28.45 28.38 39.54
N LEU A 558 -27.23 28.36 40.11
CA LEU A 558 -27.00 28.68 41.52
C LEU A 558 -27.39 30.13 41.85
N LEU A 559 -27.04 31.10 41.01
CA LEU A 559 -27.40 32.50 41.25
C LEU A 559 -28.93 32.76 41.21
N LYS A 560 -29.68 31.96 40.45
CA LYS A 560 -31.15 32.01 40.34
C LYS A 560 -31.89 31.26 41.46
N MET A 561 -31.21 30.48 42.29
CA MET A 561 -31.86 29.75 43.38
C MET A 561 -32.37 30.68 44.48
N GLU A 562 -33.42 30.24 45.17
CA GLU A 562 -33.97 30.90 46.36
C GLU A 562 -32.98 30.82 47.54
N GLU A 563 -33.01 31.83 48.40
CA GLU A 563 -32.09 31.94 49.55
C GLU A 563 -32.10 30.70 50.44
N GLU A 564 -33.28 30.15 50.74
CA GLU A 564 -33.43 28.96 51.58
C GLU A 564 -32.72 27.72 51.01
N LYS A 565 -32.78 27.52 49.68
CA LYS A 565 -32.13 26.39 49.00
C LYS A 565 -30.62 26.55 48.96
N LEU A 566 -30.13 27.79 48.86
CA LEU A 566 -28.69 28.10 48.86
C LEU A 566 -28.07 27.97 50.26
N GLN A 567 -28.80 28.26 51.33
CA GLN A 567 -28.28 28.02 52.68
C GLN A 567 -28.07 26.52 52.95
N ASN A 568 -28.96 25.68 52.41
CA ASN A 568 -28.83 24.22 52.49
C ASN A 568 -27.63 23.67 51.70
N SER A 569 -27.16 24.39 50.67
CA SER A 569 -26.00 23.95 49.87
C SER A 569 -24.70 23.98 50.66
N LEU A 570 -24.54 24.94 51.57
CA LEU A 570 -23.35 25.08 52.42
C LEU A 570 -23.22 23.95 53.45
N ALA A 571 -24.32 23.28 53.79
CA ALA A 571 -24.36 22.16 54.72
C ALA A 571 -24.33 20.78 54.02
N GLY A 572 -24.87 20.69 52.80
CA GLY A 572 -25.11 19.42 52.11
C GLY A 572 -23.97 18.89 51.23
N GLY A 573 -22.94 19.70 50.94
CA GLY A 573 -21.73 19.28 50.21
C GLY A 573 -22.03 18.65 48.84
N GLU A 574 -21.25 17.64 48.45
CA GLU A 574 -21.37 16.96 47.14
C GLU A 574 -22.73 16.30 46.93
N LYS A 575 -23.33 15.73 47.98
CA LYS A 575 -24.63 15.08 47.88
C LYS A 575 -25.74 16.05 47.48
N TRP A 576 -25.72 17.27 48.04
CA TRP A 576 -26.67 18.32 47.65
C TRP A 576 -26.45 18.76 46.20
N MET A 577 -25.20 18.81 45.74
CA MET A 577 -24.87 19.18 44.36
C MET A 577 -25.44 18.15 43.36
N GLU A 578 -25.29 16.86 43.63
CA GLU A 578 -25.87 15.79 42.82
C GLU A 578 -27.40 15.87 42.75
N GLU A 579 -28.06 16.04 43.92
CA GLU A 579 -29.51 16.16 44.04
C GLU A 579 -30.07 17.38 43.27
N ASN A 580 -29.28 18.45 43.16
CA ASN A 580 -29.63 19.66 42.41
C ASN A 580 -29.09 19.66 40.98
N GLY A 581 -28.47 18.58 40.50
CA GLY A 581 -27.95 18.44 39.14
C GLY A 581 -26.81 19.41 38.82
N ILE A 582 -25.91 19.65 39.78
CA ILE A 582 -24.64 20.37 39.63
C ILE A 582 -23.54 19.32 39.52
N ARG A 583 -22.95 19.18 38.34
CA ARG A 583 -22.00 18.09 38.01
C ARG A 583 -20.63 18.59 37.56
N HIS A 584 -20.53 19.85 37.15
CA HIS A 584 -19.34 20.41 36.52
C HIS A 584 -18.62 21.45 37.39
N LEU A 585 -19.19 21.75 38.56
CA LEU A 585 -18.58 22.58 39.60
C LEU A 585 -18.08 21.71 40.75
N ASN A 586 -17.03 22.17 41.44
CA ASN A 586 -16.58 21.57 42.70
C ASN A 586 -17.16 22.31 43.92
N VAL A 587 -17.04 21.74 45.12
CA VAL A 587 -17.56 22.35 46.35
C VAL A 587 -17.03 23.78 46.57
N PRO A 588 -15.72 24.07 46.41
CA PRO A 588 -15.20 25.44 46.52
C PRO A 588 -15.83 26.45 45.54
N ASP A 589 -16.07 26.02 44.30
CA ASP A 589 -16.70 26.83 43.25
C ASP A 589 -18.13 27.21 43.67
N VAL A 590 -18.92 26.23 44.13
CA VAL A 590 -20.29 26.44 44.61
C VAL A 590 -20.31 27.40 45.79
N GLU A 591 -19.48 27.15 46.81
CA GLU A 591 -19.41 28.04 47.98
C GLU A 591 -19.10 29.48 47.60
N LYS A 592 -18.19 29.69 46.64
CA LYS A 592 -17.80 31.02 46.21
C LYS A 592 -18.93 31.72 45.47
N ILE A 593 -19.67 31.02 44.61
CA ILE A 593 -20.82 31.56 43.88
C ILE A 593 -21.95 31.88 44.87
N VAL A 594 -22.25 31.01 45.82
CA VAL A 594 -23.25 31.24 46.88
C VAL A 594 -22.89 32.48 47.69
N LYS A 595 -21.64 32.60 48.14
CA LYS A 595 -21.14 33.78 48.89
C LYS A 595 -21.17 35.05 48.04
N SER A 596 -21.20 34.96 46.71
CA SER A 596 -21.28 36.10 45.80
C SER A 596 -22.70 36.67 45.68
N ARG A 597 -23.73 35.87 45.94
CA ARG A 597 -25.14 36.27 45.84
C ARG A 597 -25.56 37.17 47.00
N VAL A 598 -26.32 38.22 46.70
CA VAL A 598 -26.91 39.13 47.69
C VAL A 598 -28.41 39.24 47.38
N PHE A 599 -29.24 38.85 48.34
CA PHE A 599 -30.69 39.00 48.28
C PHE A 599 -31.07 40.36 48.86
N THR A 600 -31.82 41.15 48.10
CA THR A 600 -32.40 42.40 48.59
C THR A 600 -33.83 42.11 49.06
N SER A 601 -34.10 42.36 50.35
CA SER A 601 -35.46 42.27 50.92
C SER A 601 -36.42 43.32 50.37
#